data_AF-A0A7J2HKT6-F1
#
_entry.id   AF-A0A7J2HKT6-F1
#
_cell.length_a   1.000
_cell.length_b   1.000
_cell.length_c   1.000
_cell.angle_alpha   90.00
_cell.angle_beta   90.00
_cell.angle_gamma   90.00
#
_symmetry.space_group_name_H-M   'P 1'
#
loop_
_entity.id
_entity.type
_entity.pdbx_description
1 polymer ?
#
loop_
_entity_poly.entity_id
_entity_poly.type
_entity_poly.pdbx_seq_one_letter_code
_entity_poly.pdbx_strand_id
1 'polypeptide(L)'
;MKRSIAITLLLTIIAIMLIIYLAPSSEDFDPENPYWNGFSNLYTAHHPQLIKDVLDERLFSNSSNTALLIIGPERNFTEYEVLILRRFLEAGGRIILADDFG
;
A
#
# COMPACT_ATOMS: atom_id res chain seq x y z
N MET A 1 4.87 47.75 1.04
CA MET A 1 4.72 46.92 -0.18
C MET A 1 5.56 45.66 -0.13
N LYS A 2 6.91 45.71 -0.14
CA LYS A 2 7.77 44.50 -0.14
C LYS A 2 7.55 43.55 1.05
N ARG A 3 7.39 44.08 2.27
CA ARG A 3 7.09 43.28 3.47
C ARG A 3 5.74 42.55 3.40
N SER A 4 4.69 43.25 2.94
CA SER A 4 3.36 42.67 2.76
C SER A 4 3.39 41.53 1.75
N ILE A 5 4.10 41.70 0.62
CA ILE A 5 4.30 40.66 -0.38
C ILE A 5 5.02 39.45 0.21
N ALA A 6 6.10 39.66 0.97
CA ALA A 6 6.86 38.59 1.61
C ALA A 6 6.02 37.79 2.62
N ILE A 7 5.20 38.47 3.43
CA ILE A 7 4.29 37.83 4.39
C ILE A 7 3.24 37.00 3.65
N THR A 8 2.60 37.56 2.62
CA THR A 8 1.62 36.82 1.82
C THR A 8 2.25 35.57 1.20
N LEU A 9 3.45 35.69 0.63
CA LEU A 9 4.15 34.57 0.00
C LEU A 9 4.49 33.47 1.01
N LEU A 10 4.95 33.84 2.21
CA LEU A 10 5.19 32.90 3.30
C LEU A 10 3.90 32.18 3.72
N LEU A 11 2.81 32.92 3.91
CA LEU A 11 1.51 32.34 4.27
C LEU A 11 0.98 31.40 3.20
N THR A 12 1.14 31.73 1.92
CA THR A 12 0.77 30.84 0.81
C THR A 12 1.58 29.56 0.83
N ILE A 13 2.90 29.63 1.05
CA ILE A 13 3.75 28.44 1.15
C ILE A 13 3.31 27.57 2.33
N ILE A 14 3.05 28.17 3.50
CA ILE A 14 2.55 27.44 4.67
C ILE A 14 1.21 26.77 4.37
N ALA A 15 0.28 27.47 3.72
CA ALA A 15 -1.01 26.92 3.34
C ALA A 15 -0.88 25.74 2.36
N ILE A 16 -0.02 25.86 1.34
CA ILE A 16 0.26 24.78 0.39
C ILE A 16 0.86 23.57 1.10
N MET A 17 1.86 23.78 1.96
CA MET A 17 2.49 22.70 2.73
C MET A 17 1.48 22.01 3.66
N LEU A 18 0.58 22.77 4.28
CA LEU A 18 -0.48 22.22 5.12
C LEU A 18 -1.49 21.39 4.31
N ILE A 19 -1.86 21.86 3.12
CA ILE A 19 -2.75 21.11 2.22
C ILE A 19 -2.09 19.80 1.79
N ILE A 20 -0.81 19.82 1.38
CA ILE A 20 -0.07 18.61 1.00
C ILE A 20 0.03 17.63 2.18
N TYR A 21 0.27 18.12 3.39
CA TYR A 21 0.39 17.29 4.58
C TYR A 21 -0.93 16.64 5.01
N LEU A 22 -2.06 17.32 4.82
CA LEU A 22 -3.38 16.83 5.21
C LEU A 22 -4.12 16.10 4.09
N ALA A 23 -3.66 16.21 2.84
CA ALA A 23 -4.26 15.53 1.72
C ALA A 23 -4.09 14.01 1.90
N PRO A 24 -5.18 13.22 1.83
CA PRO A 24 -5.08 11.77 1.87
C PRO A 24 -4.40 11.23 0.61
N SER A 25 -3.92 9.99 0.68
CA SER A 25 -3.38 9.31 -0.50
C SER A 25 -4.43 9.23 -1.62
N SER A 26 -3.99 9.51 -2.84
CA SER A 26 -4.79 9.36 -4.07
C SER A 26 -4.34 8.15 -4.89
N GLU A 27 -3.35 7.40 -4.43
CA GLU A 27 -2.87 6.20 -5.10
C GLU A 27 -3.92 5.08 -4.99
N ASP A 28 -4.17 4.40 -6.09
CA ASP A 28 -5.08 3.26 -6.11
C ASP A 28 -4.50 2.12 -5.27
N PHE A 29 -5.37 1.42 -4.53
CA PHE A 29 -5.00 0.35 -3.58
C PHE A 29 -4.06 0.76 -2.43
N ASP A 30 -3.76 2.04 -2.22
CA ASP A 30 -3.13 2.48 -0.98
C ASP A 30 -4.11 2.30 0.20
N PRO A 31 -3.76 1.59 1.27
CA PRO A 31 -4.65 1.43 2.43
C PRO A 31 -5.00 2.76 3.11
N GLU A 32 -4.19 3.80 2.93
CA GLU A 32 -4.43 5.17 3.43
C GLU A 32 -5.31 6.00 2.49
N ASN A 33 -5.67 5.50 1.31
CA ASN A 33 -6.62 6.16 0.41
C ASN A 33 -8.07 5.93 0.90
N PRO A 34 -8.75 6.94 1.49
CA PRO A 34 -10.09 6.79 2.05
C PRO A 34 -11.18 6.66 0.97
N TYR A 35 -10.85 6.98 -0.28
CA TYR A 35 -11.77 6.91 -1.40
C TYR A 35 -11.87 5.51 -1.99
N TRP A 36 -10.92 4.62 -1.66
CA TRP A 36 -10.97 3.19 -2.00
C TRP A 36 -11.49 2.37 -0.82
N ASN A 37 -12.81 2.36 -0.65
CA ASN A 37 -13.49 1.83 0.54
C ASN A 37 -13.42 0.30 0.72
N GLY A 38 -12.99 -0.48 -0.27
CA GLY A 38 -12.78 -1.92 -0.10
C GLY A 38 -11.56 -2.23 0.76
N PHE A 39 -10.39 -1.76 0.30
CA PHE A 39 -9.11 -2.07 0.94
C PHE A 39 -8.84 -1.25 2.20
N SER A 40 -9.19 0.04 2.21
CA SER A 40 -9.04 0.89 3.41
C SER A 40 -9.88 0.36 4.59
N ASN A 41 -11.09 -0.14 4.34
CA ASN A 41 -11.92 -0.78 5.37
C ASN A 41 -11.31 -2.10 5.87
N LEU A 42 -10.82 -2.96 4.96
CA LEU A 42 -10.12 -4.19 5.34
C LEU A 42 -8.91 -3.88 6.20
N TYR A 43 -8.12 -2.88 5.80
CA TYR A 43 -6.92 -2.46 6.51
C TYR A 43 -7.23 -1.91 7.90
N THR A 44 -8.27 -1.09 8.01
CA THR A 44 -8.73 -0.51 9.29
C THR A 44 -9.30 -1.58 10.22
N ALA A 45 -9.99 -2.59 9.68
CA ALA A 45 -10.62 -3.63 10.48
C ALA A 45 -9.64 -4.72 10.97
N HIS A 46 -8.63 -5.06 10.16
CA HIS A 46 -7.77 -6.21 10.41
C HIS A 46 -6.28 -5.87 10.60
N HIS A 47 -5.86 -4.63 10.31
CA HIS A 47 -4.48 -4.16 10.40
C HIS A 47 -3.46 -5.17 9.82
N PRO A 48 -3.64 -5.61 8.56
CA PRO A 48 -2.73 -6.56 7.95
C PRO A 48 -1.34 -5.94 7.82
N GLN A 49 -0.31 -6.79 7.85
CA GLN A 49 1.06 -6.35 7.62
C GLN A 49 1.25 -5.95 6.14
N LEU A 50 1.63 -4.70 5.89
CA LEU A 50 2.04 -4.24 4.57
C LEU A 50 3.42 -4.79 4.21
N ILE A 51 3.52 -5.35 3.01
CA ILE A 51 4.77 -5.77 2.39
C ILE A 51 5.06 -4.73 1.29
N LYS A 52 5.97 -3.79 1.57
CA LYS A 52 6.37 -2.73 0.61
C LYS A 52 7.59 -3.12 -0.23
N ASP A 53 8.34 -4.12 0.22
CA ASP A 53 9.58 -4.58 -0.39
C ASP A 53 9.40 -5.89 -1.16
N VAL A 54 10.48 -6.38 -1.76
CA VAL A 54 10.55 -7.67 -2.47
C VAL A 54 10.06 -8.80 -1.55
N LEU A 55 9.23 -9.69 -2.09
CA LEU A 55 8.80 -10.91 -1.39
C LEU A 55 10.03 -11.70 -0.92
N ASP A 56 10.04 -12.05 0.36
CA ASP A 56 11.09 -12.83 1.01
C ASP A 56 10.43 -13.97 1.81
N GLU A 57 11.04 -15.17 1.79
CA GLU A 57 10.55 -16.34 2.53
C GLU A 57 10.45 -16.08 4.05
N ARG A 58 11.28 -15.18 4.58
CA ARG A 58 11.28 -14.81 6.00
C ARG A 58 9.99 -14.11 6.44
N LEU A 59 9.21 -13.58 5.50
CA LEU A 59 7.92 -12.96 5.77
C LEU A 59 6.86 -13.97 6.23
N PHE A 60 7.06 -15.27 5.99
CA PHE A 60 6.04 -16.30 6.15
C PHE A 60 6.38 -17.34 7.23
N SER A 61 6.68 -16.89 8.45
CA SER A 61 7.08 -17.80 9.55
C SER A 61 5.98 -18.78 9.99
N ASN A 62 4.71 -18.53 9.67
CA ASN A 62 3.57 -19.43 9.93
C ASN A 62 2.59 -19.45 8.75
N SER A 63 3.06 -19.90 7.58
CA SER A 63 2.27 -19.89 6.34
C SER A 63 0.87 -20.48 6.49
N SER A 64 0.72 -21.62 7.17
CA SER A 64 -0.56 -22.33 7.31
C SER A 64 -1.72 -21.53 7.92
N ASN A 65 -1.41 -20.53 8.77
CA ASN A 65 -2.43 -19.66 9.39
C ASN A 65 -2.46 -18.25 8.78
N THR A 66 -1.72 -18.02 7.70
CA THR A 66 -1.59 -16.70 7.07
C THR A 66 -2.29 -16.68 5.72
N ALA A 67 -2.84 -15.52 5.38
CA ALA A 67 -3.31 -15.22 4.03
C ALA A 67 -2.47 -14.07 3.47
N LEU A 68 -1.97 -14.23 2.25
CA LEU A 68 -1.30 -13.18 1.49
C LEU A 68 -2.31 -12.57 0.53
N LEU A 69 -2.54 -11.27 0.64
CA LEU A 69 -3.38 -10.52 -0.28
C LEU A 69 -2.46 -9.82 -1.28
N ILE A 70 -2.70 -10.07 -2.56
CA ILE A 70 -2.04 -9.40 -3.68
C ILE A 70 -3.13 -8.66 -4.44
N ILE A 71 -3.05 -7.33 -4.47
CA ILE A 71 -4.09 -6.47 -5.04
C ILE A 71 -3.45 -5.61 -6.12
N GLY A 72 -4.05 -5.60 -7.32
CA GLY A 72 -3.64 -4.79 -8.46
C GLY A 72 -2.15 -4.93 -8.81
N PRO A 73 -1.62 -6.14 -9.07
CA PRO A 73 -0.20 -6.30 -9.40
C PRO A 73 0.13 -5.57 -10.71
N GLU A 74 0.91 -4.49 -10.63
CA GLU A 74 1.28 -3.69 -11.81
C GLU A 74 2.35 -4.34 -12.70
N ARG A 75 3.02 -5.36 -12.19
CA ARG A 75 4.10 -6.08 -12.88
C ARG A 75 3.98 -7.57 -12.73
N ASN A 76 4.54 -8.27 -13.71
CA ASN A 76 4.72 -9.70 -13.63
C ASN A 76 5.65 -10.08 -12.46
N PHE A 77 5.35 -11.22 -11.85
CA PHE A 77 6.21 -11.84 -10.85
C PHE A 77 7.49 -12.39 -11.49
N THR A 78 8.61 -12.19 -10.81
CA THR A 78 9.88 -12.84 -11.16
C THR A 78 9.84 -14.32 -10.83
N GLU A 79 10.70 -15.13 -11.46
CA GLU A 79 10.81 -16.56 -11.14
C GLU A 79 11.09 -16.82 -9.65
N TYR A 80 11.87 -15.93 -9.02
CA TYR A 80 12.17 -16.00 -7.59
C TYR A 80 10.92 -15.74 -6.73
N GLU A 81 10.13 -14.72 -7.05
CA GLU A 81 8.88 -14.43 -6.35
C GLU A 81 7.88 -15.58 -6.53
N VAL A 82 7.77 -16.14 -7.73
CA VAL A 82 6.92 -17.31 -8.01
C VAL A 82 7.36 -18.52 -7.15
N LEU A 83 8.66 -18.76 -7.01
CA LEU A 83 9.18 -19.83 -6.15
C LEU A 83 8.77 -19.62 -4.69
N ILE A 84 8.84 -18.39 -4.18
CA ILE A 84 8.44 -18.04 -2.82
C ILE A 84 6.93 -18.27 -2.63
N LEU A 85 6.10 -17.75 -3.54
CA LEU A 85 4.65 -17.90 -3.49
C LEU A 85 4.24 -19.38 -3.54
N ARG A 86 4.92 -20.18 -4.37
CA ARG A 86 4.73 -21.63 -4.43
C ARG A 86 5.03 -22.29 -3.09
N ARG A 87 6.19 -22.01 -2.48
CA ARG A 87 6.56 -22.56 -1.16
C ARG A 87 5.58 -22.14 -0.08
N PHE A 88 5.11 -20.90 -0.12
CA PHE A 88 4.09 -20.39 0.80
C PHE A 88 2.79 -21.19 0.71
N LEU A 89 2.31 -21.46 -0.51
CA LEU A 89 1.13 -22.31 -0.76
C LEU A 89 1.36 -23.76 -0.32
N GLU A 90 2.52 -24.35 -0.67
CA GLU A 90 2.88 -25.73 -0.29
C GLU A 90 2.96 -25.90 1.24
N ALA A 91 3.32 -24.83 1.98
CA ALA A 91 3.31 -24.78 3.43
C ALA A 91 1.90 -24.54 4.04
N GLY A 92 0.85 -24.56 3.23
CA GLY A 92 -0.56 -24.41 3.65
C GLY A 92 -1.05 -22.96 3.69
N GLY A 93 -0.26 -22.00 3.21
CA GLY A 93 -0.67 -20.61 3.09
C GLY A 93 -1.77 -20.42 2.06
N ARG A 94 -2.49 -19.29 2.17
CA ARG A 94 -3.57 -18.92 1.27
C ARG A 94 -3.21 -17.64 0.53
N ILE A 95 -3.31 -17.62 -0.79
CA ILE A 95 -3.12 -16.42 -1.59
C ILE A 95 -4.50 -15.96 -2.09
N ILE A 96 -4.80 -14.68 -1.89
CA ILE A 96 -5.93 -14.00 -2.50
C ILE A 96 -5.35 -13.02 -3.50
N LEU A 97 -5.54 -13.31 -4.79
CA LEU A 97 -5.12 -12.44 -5.89
C LEU A 97 -6.34 -11.69 -6.42
N ALA A 98 -6.32 -10.37 -6.31
CA ALA A 98 -7.32 -9.47 -6.87
C ALA A 98 -6.62 -8.63 -7.96
N ASP A 99 -6.70 -9.10 -9.19
CA ASP A 99 -6.17 -8.41 -10.36
C ASP A 99 -7.28 -7.62 -11.06
N ASP A 100 -6.93 -6.46 -11.61
CA ASP A 100 -7.84 -5.59 -12.37
C ASP A 100 -7.80 -5.93 -13.87
N PHE A 101 -6.74 -6.61 -14.35
CA PHE A 101 -6.46 -6.78 -15.79
C PHE A 101 -6.44 -8.22 -16.30
N GLY A 102 -7.11 -9.14 -15.58
CA GLY A 102 -7.13 -10.60 -15.84
C GLY A 102 -6.93 -11.06 -17.29
#